data_AF-A0A1I3EIJ2-F1
#
_entry.id   AF-A0A1I3EIJ2-F1
#
_cell.length_a   1.000
_cell.length_b   1.000
_cell.length_c   1.000
_cell.angle_alpha   90.00
_cell.angle_beta   90.00
_cell.angle_gamma   90.00
#
_symmetry.space_group_name_H-M   'P 1'
#
loop_
_entity.id
_entity.type
_entity.pdbx_description
1 polymer ?
#
loop_
_entity_poly.entity_id
_entity_poly.type
_entity_poly.pdbx_seq_one_letter_code
_entity_poly.pdbx_strand_id
1 'polypeptide(L)'
;MNIRLHIERLVIDGLRLNGSDGALLKASLEAELGRLLADRGVSGEIAAGGAVPCVDAAPMQVTREATPAQIGRGIAHSVFSGIAKQ
;
A
#
# COMPACT_ATOMS: atom_id res chain seq x y z
N MET A 1 -5.50 10.42 15.01
CA MET A 1 -4.73 11.02 13.90
C MET A 1 -5.58 10.93 12.64
N ASN A 2 -5.74 12.01 11.88
CA ASN A 2 -6.57 11.99 10.66
C ASN A 2 -5.65 11.84 9.45
N ILE A 3 -5.51 10.61 8.94
CA ILE A 3 -4.71 10.32 7.74
C ILE A 3 -5.66 10.33 6.55
N ARG A 4 -5.44 11.25 5.61
CA ARG A 4 -6.12 11.25 4.30
C ARG A 4 -5.18 10.64 3.26
N LEU A 5 -5.34 9.35 3.02
CA LEU A 5 -4.61 8.66 1.97
C LEU A 5 -5.35 8.86 0.64
N HIS A 6 -4.68 9.46 -0.35
CA HIS A 6 -5.20 9.59 -1.71
C HIS A 6 -4.33 8.78 -2.66
N ILE A 7 -4.91 7.74 -3.25
CA ILE A 7 -4.28 6.96 -4.31
C ILE A 7 -4.93 7.41 -5.62
N GLU A 8 -4.21 8.21 -6.40
CA GLU A 8 -4.69 8.68 -7.71
C GLU A 8 -4.90 7.49 -8.65
N ARG A 9 -3.95 6.55 -8.65
CA ARG A 9 -3.99 5.37 -9.51
C ARG A 9 -3.30 4.19 -8.84
N LEU A 10 -3.95 3.03 -8.89
CA LEU A 10 -3.37 1.73 -8.57
C LEU A 10 -3.34 0.90 -9.86
N VAL A 11 -2.13 0.65 -10.38
CA VAL A 11 -1.92 -0.19 -11.56
C VAL A 11 -1.40 -1.54 -11.10
N ILE A 12 -2.06 -2.62 -11.52
CA ILE A 12 -1.68 -3.99 -11.19
C ILE A 12 -1.61 -4.78 -12.48
N ASP A 13 -0.40 -5.16 -12.87
CA ASP A 13 -0.15 -5.96 -14.05
C ASP A 13 0.06 -7.43 -13.68
N GLY A 14 -0.40 -8.33 -14.56
CA GLY A 14 -0.16 -9.77 -14.42
C GLY A 14 -1.04 -10.53 -13.42
N LEU A 15 -1.97 -9.85 -12.73
CA LEU A 15 -2.92 -10.47 -11.81
C LEU A 15 -4.31 -10.62 -12.46
N ARG A 16 -4.88 -11.82 -12.41
CA ARG A 16 -6.25 -12.07 -12.91
C ARG A 16 -7.27 -11.61 -11.86
N LEU A 17 -7.58 -10.31 -11.86
CA LEU A 17 -8.61 -9.72 -11.01
C LEU A 17 -9.88 -9.46 -11.81
N ASN A 18 -11.04 -9.78 -11.23
CA ASN A 18 -12.32 -9.26 -11.73
C ASN A 18 -12.63 -7.89 -11.09
N GLY A 19 -13.70 -7.21 -11.55
CA GLY A 19 -14.04 -5.87 -11.08
C GLY A 19 -14.31 -5.77 -9.57
N SER A 20 -14.92 -6.81 -8.96
CA SER A 20 -15.13 -6.87 -7.50
C SER A 20 -13.84 -7.12 -6.72
N ASP A 21 -12.92 -7.91 -7.26
CA ASP A 21 -11.63 -8.21 -6.61
C ASP A 21 -10.78 -6.93 -6.50
N GLY A 22 -10.79 -6.09 -7.53
CA GLY A 22 -10.07 -4.81 -7.52
C GLY A 22 -10.54 -3.86 -6.43
N ALA A 23 -11.86 -3.74 -6.25
CA ALA A 23 -12.44 -2.92 -5.19
C ALA A 23 -12.06 -3.46 -3.79
N LEU A 24 -12.12 -4.78 -3.60
CA LEU A 24 -11.79 -5.44 -2.34
C LEU A 24 -10.30 -5.27 -1.99
N LEU A 25 -9.43 -5.40 -2.99
CA LEU A 25 -7.99 -5.21 -2.86
C LEU A 25 -7.68 -3.76 -2.48
N LYS A 26 -8.27 -2.78 -3.19
CA LYS A 26 -8.08 -1.34 -2.90
C LYS A 26 -8.53 -1.00 -1.48
N ALA A 27 -9.71 -1.44 -1.08
CA ALA A 27 -10.23 -1.20 0.27
C ALA A 27 -9.31 -1.83 1.35
N SER A 28 -8.82 -3.05 1.10
CA SER A 28 -7.90 -3.73 2.03
C SER A 28 -6.53 -3.04 2.12
N LEU A 29 -6.03 -2.54 0.98
CA LEU A 29 -4.80 -1.75 0.90
C LEU A 29 -4.93 -0.44 1.70
N GLU A 30 -5.99 0.33 1.47
CA GLU A 30 -6.21 1.62 2.14
C GLU A 30 -6.39 1.45 3.65
N ALA A 31 -7.17 0.46 4.08
CA ALA A 31 -7.38 0.17 5.49
C ALA A 31 -6.07 -0.22 6.19
N GLU A 32 -5.30 -1.15 5.61
CA GLU A 32 -4.06 -1.64 6.22
C GLU A 32 -2.95 -0.60 6.18
N LEU A 33 -2.79 0.14 5.08
CA LEU A 33 -1.80 1.21 4.99
C LEU A 33 -2.13 2.35 5.96
N GLY A 34 -3.41 2.74 6.05
CA GLY A 34 -3.88 3.72 7.03
C GLY A 34 -3.57 3.30 8.47
N ARG A 35 -3.77 2.02 8.80
CA ARG A 35 -3.41 1.45 10.10
C ARG A 35 -1.90 1.50 10.36
N LEU A 36 -1.07 1.07 9.41
CA LEU A 36 0.39 1.08 9.55
C LEU A 36 0.94 2.50 9.77
N LEU A 37 0.43 3.47 9.00
CA LEU A 37 0.79 4.88 9.13
C LEU A 37 0.31 5.47 10.47
N ALA A 38 -0.88 5.08 10.95
CA ALA A 38 -1.39 5.51 12.24
C ALA A 38 -0.55 4.98 13.41
N ASP A 39 -0.16 3.71 13.34
CA ASP A 39 0.53 3.00 14.42
C ASP A 39 2.02 3.34 14.47
N ARG A 40 2.66 3.53 13.31
CA ARG A 40 4.14 3.62 13.20
C ARG A 40 4.65 4.94 12.65
N GLY A 41 3.78 5.80 12.13
CA GLY A 41 4.17 7.06 11.48
C GLY A 41 4.87 6.83 10.13
N VAL A 42 5.55 7.88 9.66
CA VAL A 42 6.35 7.89 8.41
C VAL A 42 7.78 8.30 8.72
N SER A 43 8.71 8.09 7.78
CA SER A 43 10.11 8.55 7.92
C SER A 43 10.20 10.07 8.12
N GLY A 44 11.31 10.54 8.68
CA GLY A 44 11.52 11.96 8.95
C GLY A 44 11.49 12.84 7.70
N GLU A 45 12.03 12.35 6.58
CA GLU A 45 12.02 13.06 5.29
C GLU A 45 10.60 13.23 4.73
N ILE A 46 9.77 12.18 4.79
CA ILE A 46 8.37 12.26 4.36
C ILE A 46 7.54 13.09 5.35
N ALA A 47 7.82 12.98 6.65
CA ALA A 47 7.17 13.79 7.68
C ALA A 47 7.49 15.28 7.54
N ALA A 48 8.71 15.63 7.10
CA ALA A 48 9.13 17.00 6.83
C ALA A 48 8.40 17.60 5.61
N GLY A 49 7.73 16.76 4.81
CA GLY A 49 7.01 17.14 3.61
C GLY A 49 7.93 17.30 2.40
N GLY A 50 7.35 17.16 1.22
CA GLY A 50 8.08 17.25 -0.03
C GLY A 50 7.50 16.33 -1.09
N ALA A 51 8.05 16.43 -2.31
CA ALA A 51 7.75 15.50 -3.38
C ALA A 51 8.87 14.46 -3.46
N VAL A 52 8.54 13.19 -3.22
CA VAL A 52 9.45 12.08 -3.46
C VAL A 52 9.14 11.52 -4.85
N PRO A 53 10.08 11.59 -5.82
CA PRO A 53 9.78 11.23 -7.21
C PRO A 53 9.54 9.72 -7.39
N CYS A 54 10.18 8.89 -6.56
CA CYS A 54 9.99 7.44 -6.54
C CYS A 54 10.31 6.90 -5.15
N VAL A 55 9.55 5.89 -4.71
CA VAL A 55 9.81 5.14 -3.49
C VAL A 55 9.95 3.67 -3.85
N ASP A 56 11.13 3.11 -3.62
CA ASP A 56 11.36 1.69 -3.81
C ASP A 56 10.76 0.90 -2.65
N ALA A 57 9.86 -0.02 -2.97
CA ALA A 57 9.17 -0.86 -2.02
C ALA A 57 9.77 -2.27 -2.00
N ALA A 58 9.76 -2.93 -0.84
CA ALA A 58 10.28 -4.29 -0.75
C ALA A 58 9.46 -5.26 -1.61
N PRO A 59 10.09 -6.23 -2.30
CA PRO A 59 9.35 -7.21 -3.08
C PRO A 59 8.42 -8.02 -2.18
N MET A 60 7.23 -8.34 -2.69
CA MET A 60 6.27 -9.21 -2.01
C MET A 60 6.07 -10.49 -2.81
N GLN A 61 5.74 -11.58 -2.11
CA GLN A 61 5.35 -12.82 -2.74
C GLN A 61 3.82 -12.98 -2.66
N VAL A 62 3.21 -13.32 -3.79
CA VAL A 62 1.78 -13.61 -3.88
C VAL A 62 1.62 -15.08 -4.22
N THR A 63 0.91 -15.83 -3.38
CA THR A 63 0.58 -17.23 -3.64
C THR A 63 -0.64 -17.32 -4.56
N ARG A 64 -0.82 -18.46 -5.24
CA ARG A 64 -1.96 -18.65 -6.16
C ARG A 64 -3.30 -18.63 -5.45
N GLU A 65 -3.31 -19.00 -4.17
CA GLU A 65 -4.50 -19.09 -3.32
C GLU A 65 -4.77 -17.78 -2.58
N ALA A 66 -3.95 -16.74 -2.81
CA ALA A 66 -4.09 -15.47 -2.11
C ALA A 66 -5.40 -14.77 -2.52
N THR A 67 -6.21 -14.44 -1.52
CA THR A 67 -7.42 -13.63 -1.71
C THR A 67 -7.06 -12.19 -2.06
N PRO A 68 -7.91 -11.45 -2.78
CA PRO A 68 -7.68 -10.03 -3.09
C PRO A 68 -7.38 -9.17 -1.86
N ALA A 69 -8.00 -9.49 -0.72
CA ALA A 69 -7.75 -8.81 0.54
C ALA A 69 -6.35 -9.10 1.12
N GLN A 70 -5.86 -10.34 1.02
CA GLN A 70 -4.49 -10.69 1.42
C GLN A 70 -3.46 -9.98 0.53
N ILE A 71 -3.72 -9.91 -0.78
CA ILE A 71 -2.87 -9.18 -1.73
C ILE A 71 -2.85 -7.69 -1.39
N GLY A 72 -4.01 -7.08 -1.13
CA GLY A 72 -4.11 -5.67 -0.72
C GLY A 72 -3.30 -5.36 0.55
N ARG A 73 -3.36 -6.23 1.57
CA ARG A 73 -2.51 -6.10 2.77
C ARG A 73 -1.02 -6.28 2.48
N GLY A 74 -0.65 -7.22 1.62
CA GLY A 74 0.73 -7.42 1.19
C GLY A 74 1.31 -6.18 0.51
N ILE A 75 0.53 -5.57 -0.38
CA ILE A 75 0.87 -4.29 -1.02
C ILE A 75 1.02 -3.18 0.04
N ALA A 76 0.10 -3.08 1.01
CA ALA A 76 0.20 -2.08 2.07
C ALA A 76 1.51 -2.19 2.85
N HIS A 77 1.92 -3.40 3.24
CA HIS A 77 3.19 -3.61 3.95
C HIS A 77 4.40 -3.25 3.11
N SER A 78 4.41 -3.63 1.83
CA SER A 78 5.49 -3.31 0.90
C SER A 78 5.62 -1.80 0.70
N VAL A 79 4.52 -1.11 0.39
CA VAL A 79 4.49 0.36 0.23
C VAL A 79 4.91 1.06 1.53
N PHE A 80 4.36 0.63 2.67
CA PHE A 80 4.75 1.16 3.98
C PHE A 80 6.26 0.98 4.22
N SER A 81 6.85 -0.16 3.83
CA SER A 81 8.28 -0.38 4.00
C SER A 81 9.16 0.60 3.22
N GLY A 82 8.70 1.05 2.04
CA GLY A 82 9.40 2.08 1.26
C GLY A 82 9.22 3.48 1.85
N ILE A 83 8.03 3.79 2.38
CA ILE A 83 7.73 5.09 3.00
C ILE A 83 8.39 5.21 4.38
N ALA A 84 8.49 4.12 5.14
CA ALA A 84 9.09 4.10 6.47
C ALA A 84 10.62 3.97 6.44
N LYS A 85 11.21 3.51 5.32
CA LYS A 85 12.66 3.53 5.09
C LYS A 85 13.06 4.80 4.36
N GLN A 86 13.36 5.86 5.10
CA GLN A 86 14.30 6.90 4.67
C GLN A 86 15.15 7.29 5.88
#